data_AF-A0A059WYE4-F1
#
_entry.id   AF-A0A059WYE4-F1
#
_cell.length_a   1.000
_cell.length_b   1.000
_cell.length_c   1.000
_cell.angle_alpha   90.00
_cell.angle_beta   90.00
_cell.angle_gamma   90.00
#
_symmetry.space_group_name_H-M   'P 1'
#
loop_
_entity.id
_entity.type
_entity.pdbx_description
1 polymer ?
#
loop_
_entity_poly.entity_id
_entity_poly.type
_entity_poly.pdbx_seq_one_letter_code
_entity_poly.pdbx_strand_id
1 'polypeptide(L)'
;MRPFLQCLLLCLLLPLLSAAAPADIFSGYSGTVILYDLQTKQYSGLNQAQWDVGALPASTFKIPNSLIGLESGVIPNIDFVIPWDRVKRPIEAWNQDHTLKSAFAVSCVPYYQELARRVGFARMQDLVGKLDYGSMDVRAGNL
;
A
#
# COMPACT_ATOMS: atom_id res chain seq x y z
N MET A 1 -40.60 15.01 -51.35
CA MET A 1 -40.75 14.93 -49.88
C MET A 1 -40.23 13.60 -49.28
N ARG A 2 -39.19 12.98 -49.85
CA ARG A 2 -38.56 11.75 -49.33
C ARG A 2 -37.12 11.88 -48.76
N PRO A 3 -36.35 12.99 -48.88
CA PRO A 3 -34.98 13.01 -48.36
C PRO A 3 -34.88 13.38 -46.87
N PHE A 4 -35.93 13.93 -46.25
CA PHE A 4 -35.87 14.42 -44.86
C PHE A 4 -36.04 13.31 -43.80
N LEU A 5 -36.71 12.20 -44.13
CA LEU A 5 -36.95 11.12 -43.17
C LEU A 5 -35.73 10.19 -42.98
N GLN A 6 -34.79 10.22 -43.93
CA GLN A 6 -33.61 9.35 -43.93
C GLN A 6 -32.44 9.94 -43.11
N CYS A 7 -32.40 11.26 -42.92
CA CYS A 7 -31.44 11.91 -42.03
C CYS A 7 -31.80 11.75 -40.54
N LEU A 8 -33.09 11.66 -40.19
CA LEU A 8 -33.50 11.56 -38.78
C LEU A 8 -33.20 10.17 -38.17
N LEU A 9 -33.20 9.11 -38.99
CA LEU A 9 -32.86 7.75 -38.54
C LEU A 9 -31.36 7.54 -38.31
N LEU A 10 -30.50 8.34 -38.97
CA LEU A 10 -29.05 8.24 -38.81
C LEU A 10 -28.55 8.91 -37.51
N CYS A 11 -29.27 9.91 -36.99
CA CYS A 11 -28.90 10.62 -35.77
C CYS A 11 -29.25 9.88 -34.47
N LEU A 12 -30.15 8.89 -34.50
CA LEU A 12 -30.54 8.12 -33.30
C LEU A 12 -29.69 6.86 -33.07
N LEU A 13 -28.82 6.48 -34.01
CA LEU A 13 -27.91 5.33 -33.87
C LEU A 13 -26.48 5.72 -33.46
N LEU A 14 -26.20 7.02 -33.28
CA LEU A 14 -24.86 7.55 -33.01
C LEU A 14 -24.48 7.75 -31.51
N PRO A 15 -25.31 7.50 -30.48
CA PRO A 15 -24.81 7.38 -29.12
C PRO A 15 -24.68 5.90 -28.73
N LEU A 16 -24.15 5.05 -29.62
CA LEU A 16 -23.62 3.73 -29.27
C LEU A 16 -22.18 3.59 -29.79
N LEU A 17 -21.48 4.71 -29.99
CA LEU A 17 -20.02 4.68 -29.92
C LEU A 17 -19.69 4.42 -28.44
N SER A 18 -19.59 3.13 -28.13
CA SER A 18 -19.01 2.57 -26.93
C SER A 18 -17.97 3.54 -26.37
N ALA A 19 -18.20 4.07 -25.16
CA ALA A 19 -17.10 4.58 -24.38
C ALA A 19 -16.11 3.42 -24.34
N ALA A 20 -14.97 3.58 -25.03
CA ALA A 20 -13.97 2.53 -25.10
C ALA A 20 -13.75 2.04 -23.67
N ALA A 21 -13.93 0.73 -23.45
CA ALA A 21 -13.65 0.14 -22.15
C ALA A 21 -12.27 0.67 -21.73
N PRO A 22 -12.14 1.22 -20.50
CA PRO A 22 -10.89 1.80 -20.06
C PRO A 22 -9.77 0.82 -20.40
N ALA A 23 -8.67 1.33 -20.98
CA ALA A 23 -7.52 0.49 -21.31
C ALA A 23 -7.22 -0.43 -20.12
N ASP A 24 -6.95 -1.71 -20.38
CA ASP A 24 -6.65 -2.66 -19.31
C ASP A 24 -5.31 -2.28 -18.65
N ILE A 25 -5.39 -1.35 -17.70
CA ILE A 25 -4.24 -0.86 -16.95
C ILE A 25 -3.65 -1.95 -16.06
N PHE A 26 -4.40 -3.02 -15.83
CA PHE A 26 -3.96 -4.14 -15.03
C PHE A 26 -3.34 -5.25 -15.87
N SER A 27 -3.30 -5.14 -17.21
CA SER A 27 -2.57 -6.06 -18.10
C SER A 27 -2.83 -7.54 -17.81
N GLY A 28 -4.10 -7.92 -17.66
CA GLY A 28 -4.53 -9.29 -17.36
C GLY A 28 -4.54 -9.67 -15.87
N TYR A 29 -4.15 -8.77 -14.96
CA TYR A 29 -4.29 -8.96 -13.52
C TYR A 29 -5.62 -8.41 -13.00
N SER A 30 -6.07 -8.92 -11.84
CA SER A 30 -7.12 -8.27 -11.06
C SER A 30 -6.47 -7.33 -10.05
N GLY A 31 -6.76 -6.04 -10.12
CA GLY A 31 -6.18 -5.03 -9.24
C GLY A 31 -7.17 -3.92 -8.90
N THR A 32 -6.88 -3.14 -7.85
CA THR A 32 -7.73 -2.03 -7.41
C THR A 32 -6.89 -0.77 -7.39
N VAL A 33 -7.46 0.34 -7.86
CA VAL A 33 -6.86 1.67 -7.72
C VAL A 33 -7.83 2.53 -6.94
N ILE A 34 -7.34 3.18 -5.89
CA ILE A 34 -8.08 4.12 -5.07
C ILE A 34 -7.28 5.42 -5.04
N LEU A 35 -7.93 6.53 -5.38
CA LEU A 35 -7.41 7.88 -5.28
C LEU A 35 -8.28 8.65 -4.29
N TYR A 36 -7.66 9.24 -3.28
CA TYR A 36 -8.31 10.18 -2.38
C TYR A 36 -7.85 11.60 -2.72
N ASP A 37 -8.79 12.44 -3.16
CA ASP A 37 -8.53 13.84 -3.48
C ASP A 37 -8.62 14.70 -2.20
N LEU A 38 -7.53 15.37 -1.84
CA LEU A 38 -7.46 16.17 -0.62
C LEU A 38 -8.27 17.47 -0.67
N GLN A 39 -8.55 18.02 -1.85
CA GLN A 39 -9.31 19.26 -2.02
C GLN A 39 -10.81 18.98 -1.90
N THR A 40 -11.29 17.98 -2.63
CA THR A 40 -12.72 17.62 -2.67
C THR A 40 -13.12 16.67 -1.54
N LYS A 41 -12.14 16.02 -0.90
CA LYS A 41 -12.33 14.97 0.12
C LYS A 41 -13.15 13.79 -0.40
N GLN A 42 -12.94 13.43 -1.67
CA GLN A 42 -13.65 12.34 -2.32
C GLN A 42 -12.71 11.24 -2.76
N TYR A 43 -13.21 10.01 -2.70
CA TYR A 43 -12.57 8.83 -3.26
C TYR A 43 -13.02 8.64 -4.70
N SER A 44 -12.09 8.28 -5.58
CA SER A 44 -12.36 7.83 -6.95
C SER A 44 -11.42 6.68 -7.31
N GLY A 45 -11.70 5.94 -8.38
CA GLY A 45 -10.83 4.84 -8.81
C GLY A 45 -11.57 3.68 -9.45
N LEU A 46 -10.90 2.53 -9.54
CA LEU A 46 -11.36 1.33 -10.22
C LEU A 46 -11.67 0.21 -9.22
N ASN A 47 -12.55 -0.71 -9.61
CA ASN A 47 -12.92 -1.90 -8.84
C ASN A 47 -13.41 -1.59 -7.41
N GLN A 48 -14.38 -0.66 -7.31
CA GLN A 48 -14.98 -0.19 -6.05
C GLN A 48 -15.47 -1.32 -5.13
N ALA A 49 -15.99 -2.41 -5.69
CA ALA A 49 -16.42 -3.58 -4.91
C ALA A 49 -15.28 -4.25 -4.10
N GLN A 50 -14.02 -3.94 -4.40
CA GLN A 50 -12.84 -4.48 -3.72
C GLN A 50 -12.19 -3.48 -2.75
N TRP A 51 -12.73 -2.27 -2.58
CA TRP A 51 -12.08 -1.22 -1.79
C TRP A 51 -11.94 -1.57 -0.31
N ASP A 52 -12.91 -2.31 0.23
CA ASP A 52 -12.94 -2.71 1.65
C ASP A 52 -12.36 -4.12 1.89
N VAL A 53 -11.75 -4.73 0.87
CA VAL A 53 -11.17 -6.07 0.98
C VAL A 53 -9.70 -5.96 1.40
N GLY A 54 -9.40 -6.45 2.62
CA GLY A 54 -8.04 -6.48 3.14
C GLY A 54 -7.10 -7.40 2.35
N ALA A 55 -5.85 -6.98 2.18
CA ALA A 55 -4.78 -7.77 1.57
C ALA A 55 -3.54 -7.79 2.47
N LEU A 56 -2.65 -8.76 2.26
CA LEU A 56 -1.37 -8.79 2.96
C LEU A 56 -0.57 -7.52 2.62
N PRO A 57 -0.22 -6.67 3.59
CA PRO A 57 0.49 -5.42 3.31
C PRO A 57 1.95 -5.68 2.86
N ALA A 58 2.52 -6.82 3.24
CA ALA A 58 3.91 -7.17 2.96
C ALA A 58 4.85 -5.98 3.30
N SER A 59 5.58 -5.46 2.32
CA SER A 59 6.53 -4.36 2.55
C SER A 59 5.89 -3.00 2.78
N THR A 60 4.60 -2.80 2.49
CA THR A 60 3.95 -1.50 2.77
C THR A 60 3.74 -1.27 4.27
N PHE A 61 3.67 -2.34 5.07
CA PHE A 61 3.63 -2.26 6.54
C PHE A 61 4.90 -1.63 7.15
N LYS A 62 5.98 -1.48 6.38
CA LYS A 62 7.17 -0.74 6.81
C LYS A 62 6.86 0.72 7.13
N ILE A 63 5.82 1.31 6.52
CA ILE A 63 5.36 2.66 6.83
C ILE A 63 4.85 2.76 8.28
N PRO A 64 3.80 2.01 8.71
CA PRO A 64 3.36 2.05 10.10
C PRO A 64 4.43 1.53 11.07
N ASN A 65 5.22 0.51 10.73
CA ASN A 65 6.30 0.02 11.60
C ASN A 65 7.36 1.12 11.88
N SER A 66 7.72 1.93 10.86
CA SER A 66 8.61 3.08 11.04
C SER A 66 8.03 4.11 12.01
N LEU A 67 6.76 4.47 11.82
CA LEU A 67 6.05 5.44 12.67
C LEU A 67 5.97 4.94 14.12
N ILE A 68 5.63 3.66 14.30
CA ILE A 68 5.58 3.01 15.62
C ILE A 68 6.94 3.01 16.30
N GLY A 69 8.01 2.72 15.56
CA GLY A 69 9.37 2.77 16.08
C GLY A 69 9.76 4.15 16.62
N LEU A 70 9.39 5.21 15.87
CA LEU A 70 9.65 6.60 16.24
C LEU A 70 8.77 7.05 17.42
N GLU A 71 7.46 6.82 17.34
CA GLU A 71 6.47 7.22 18.36
C GLU A 71 6.74 6.55 19.71
N SER A 72 7.15 5.27 19.69
CA SER A 72 7.48 4.54 20.92
C SER A 72 8.85 4.90 21.51
N GLY A 73 9.62 5.76 20.86
CA GLY A 73 10.98 6.15 21.26
C GLY A 73 12.02 5.03 21.12
N VAL A 74 11.67 3.90 20.51
CA VAL A 74 12.60 2.79 20.28
C VAL A 74 13.72 3.19 19.32
N ILE A 75 13.38 4.03 18.34
CA ILE A 75 14.36 4.71 17.51
C ILE A 75 14.13 6.23 17.61
N PRO A 76 15.19 7.03 17.79
CA PRO A 76 15.07 8.47 17.98
C PRO A 76 14.84 9.25 16.68
N ASN A 77 15.26 8.71 15.53
CA ASN A 77 15.18 9.37 14.23
C ASN A 77 15.49 8.39 13.07
N ILE A 78 15.51 8.91 11.85
CA ILE A 78 15.72 8.13 10.62
C ILE A 78 17.16 7.64 10.42
N ASP A 79 18.13 8.19 11.17
CA ASP A 79 19.55 7.87 11.08
C ASP A 79 19.96 6.82 12.13
N PHE A 80 19.01 6.31 12.93
CA PHE A 80 19.27 5.27 13.91
C PHE A 80 19.67 3.95 13.25
N VAL A 81 20.86 3.47 13.59
CA VAL A 81 21.44 2.25 13.07
C VAL A 81 20.95 1.02 13.84
N ILE A 82 20.43 0.04 13.11
CA ILE A 82 20.32 -1.34 13.59
C ILE A 82 21.46 -2.12 12.91
N PRO A 83 22.43 -2.66 13.68
CA PRO A 83 23.54 -3.42 13.13
C PRO A 83 23.08 -4.69 12.41
N TRP A 84 23.81 -5.07 11.37
CA TRP A 84 23.63 -6.36 10.71
C TRP A 84 23.96 -7.50 11.67
N ASP A 85 23.07 -8.50 11.69
CA ASP A 85 23.23 -9.72 12.47
C ASP A 85 24.29 -10.68 11.92
N ARG A 86 25.01 -10.29 10.86
CA ARG A 86 26.03 -11.08 10.15
C ARG A 86 25.49 -12.35 9.48
N VAL A 87 24.16 -12.49 9.38
CA VAL A 87 23.54 -13.57 8.63
C VAL A 87 23.42 -13.13 7.17
N LYS A 88 24.17 -13.80 6.30
CA LYS A 88 24.12 -13.55 4.86
C LYS A 88 22.79 -14.02 4.28
N ARG A 89 22.07 -13.10 3.63
CA ARG A 89 20.77 -13.33 2.98
C ARG A 89 20.86 -13.17 1.47
N PRO A 90 19.87 -13.68 0.70
CA PRO A 90 19.89 -13.63 -0.76
C PRO A 90 19.90 -12.21 -1.34
N ILE A 91 19.35 -11.23 -0.63
CA ILE A 91 19.34 -9.84 -1.06
C ILE A 91 20.59 -9.15 -0.51
N GLU A 92 21.57 -8.94 -1.38
CA GLU A 92 22.88 -8.42 -0.98
C GLU A 92 22.79 -7.06 -0.28
N ALA A 93 21.86 -6.20 -0.72
CA ALA A 93 21.63 -4.90 -0.11
C ALA A 93 21.24 -4.96 1.37
N TRP A 94 20.78 -6.10 1.89
CA TRP A 94 20.42 -6.31 3.31
C TRP A 94 21.61 -6.71 4.19
N ASN A 95 22.74 -7.10 3.61
CA ASN A 95 23.88 -7.70 4.32
C ASN A 95 24.86 -6.64 4.84
N GLN A 96 24.34 -5.60 5.49
CA GLN A 96 25.11 -4.48 6.03
C GLN A 96 24.32 -3.77 7.13
N ASP A 97 24.99 -2.95 7.92
CA ASP A 97 24.34 -2.09 8.90
C ASP A 97 23.40 -1.11 8.17
N HIS A 98 22.22 -0.90 8.74
CA HIS A 98 21.23 -0.01 8.15
C HIS A 98 20.76 1.04 9.15
N THR A 99 20.56 2.25 8.64
CA THR A 99 19.68 3.24 9.28
C THR A 99 18.24 2.95 8.91
N LEU A 100 17.26 3.57 9.58
CA LEU A 100 15.86 3.48 9.13
C LEU A 100 15.73 3.95 7.68
N LYS A 101 16.42 5.05 7.33
CA LYS A 101 16.43 5.60 5.97
C LYS A 101 16.91 4.61 4.93
N SER A 102 18.06 3.96 5.15
CA SER A 102 18.60 2.99 4.18
C SER A 102 17.79 1.69 4.17
N ALA A 103 17.30 1.23 5.33
CA ALA A 103 16.44 0.07 5.43
C ALA A 103 15.10 0.25 4.69
N PHE A 104 14.49 1.42 4.79
CA PHE A 104 13.25 1.74 4.06
C PHE A 104 13.49 1.70 2.55
N ALA A 105 14.57 2.33 2.07
CA ALA A 105 14.90 2.41 0.65
C ALA A 105 15.11 1.04 -0.02
N VAL A 106 15.76 0.10 0.68
CA VAL A 106 16.03 -1.26 0.15
C VAL A 106 15.03 -2.30 0.65
N SER A 107 13.95 -1.86 1.31
CA SER A 107 12.93 -2.73 1.90
C SER A 107 13.53 -3.84 2.79
N CYS A 108 14.51 -3.49 3.62
CA CYS A 108 15.31 -4.42 4.42
C CYS A 108 14.47 -5.14 5.49
N VAL A 109 13.95 -6.34 5.19
CA VAL A 109 13.09 -7.10 6.11
C VAL A 109 13.73 -7.33 7.48
N PRO A 110 15.03 -7.72 7.60
CA PRO A 110 15.65 -7.95 8.90
C PRO A 110 15.65 -6.72 9.82
N TYR A 111 15.88 -5.52 9.29
CA TYR A 111 15.80 -4.27 10.05
C TYR A 111 14.42 -4.08 10.68
N TYR A 112 13.35 -4.29 9.90
CA TYR A 112 11.97 -4.10 10.38
C TYR A 112 11.49 -5.17 11.34
N GLN A 113 11.98 -6.40 11.20
CA GLN A 113 11.74 -7.46 12.17
C GLN A 113 12.42 -7.13 13.51
N GLU A 114 13.67 -6.67 13.47
CA GLU A 114 14.37 -6.26 14.68
C GLU A 114 13.72 -5.03 15.34
N LEU A 115 13.29 -4.04 14.54
CA LEU A 115 12.53 -2.90 15.04
C LEU A 115 11.23 -3.35 15.73
N ALA A 116 10.45 -4.24 15.11
CA ALA A 116 9.21 -4.77 15.69
C ALA A 116 9.46 -5.50 17.02
N ARG A 117 10.53 -6.28 17.12
CA ARG A 117 10.94 -6.95 18.38
C ARG A 117 11.31 -5.95 19.47
N ARG A 118 12.05 -4.89 19.13
CA ARG A 118 12.41 -3.82 20.09
C ARG A 118 11.21 -3.01 20.55
N VAL A 119 10.22 -2.78 19.69
CA VAL A 119 8.91 -2.23 20.07
C VAL A 119 8.20 -3.18 21.03
N GLY A 120 8.20 -4.47 20.70
CA GLY A 120 7.61 -5.51 21.52
C GLY A 120 6.09 -5.57 21.39
N PHE A 121 5.55 -6.70 21.84
CA PHE A 121 4.17 -7.12 21.58
C PHE A 121 3.12 -6.10 22.03
N ALA A 122 3.12 -5.73 23.32
CA ALA A 122 2.08 -4.89 23.89
C ALA A 122 1.98 -3.52 23.18
N ARG A 123 3.14 -2.89 22.91
CA ARG A 123 3.20 -1.59 22.21
C ARG A 123 2.82 -1.71 20.74
N MET A 124 3.29 -2.76 20.05
CA MET A 124 2.93 -2.98 18.65
C MET A 124 1.42 -3.21 18.51
N GLN A 125 0.82 -4.04 19.36
CA GLN A 125 -0.62 -4.30 19.33
C GLN A 125 -1.44 -3.03 19.61
N ASP A 126 -1.08 -2.28 20.64
CA ASP A 126 -1.75 -1.01 20.98
C ASP A 126 -1.63 0.02 19.84
N LEU A 127 -0.43 0.25 19.31
CA LEU A 127 -0.20 1.28 18.29
C LEU A 127 -0.77 0.90 16.91
N VAL A 128 -0.72 -0.38 16.53
CA VAL A 128 -1.42 -0.86 15.32
C VAL A 128 -2.94 -0.69 15.48
N GLY A 129 -3.49 -0.95 16.68
CA GLY A 129 -4.89 -0.70 16.98
C GLY A 129 -5.27 0.78 16.88
N LYS A 130 -4.42 1.69 17.40
CA LYS A 130 -4.63 3.14 17.30
C LYS A 130 -4.59 3.69 15.87
N LEU A 131 -3.84 3.03 14.98
CA LEU A 131 -3.80 3.36 13.56
C LEU A 131 -5.03 2.88 12.78
N ASP A 132 -5.91 2.10 13.40
CA ASP A 132 -7.04 1.42 12.75
C ASP A 132 -6.60 0.68 11.48
N TYR A 133 -5.48 -0.05 11.58
CA TYR A 133 -4.83 -0.70 10.43
C TYR A 133 -5.52 -2.02 10.05
N GLY A 134 -6.82 -1.97 9.81
CA GLY A 134 -7.65 -3.10 9.42
C GLY A 134 -7.55 -4.29 10.39
N SER A 135 -7.67 -5.51 9.84
CA SER A 135 -7.61 -6.76 10.61
C SER A 135 -6.18 -7.31 10.76
N MET A 136 -5.20 -6.45 11.03
CA MET A 136 -3.81 -6.87 11.18
C MET A 136 -3.65 -7.83 12.38
N ASP A 137 -3.16 -9.04 12.15
CA ASP A 137 -2.86 -10.02 13.19
C ASP A 137 -1.53 -9.67 13.87
N VAL A 138 -1.58 -9.14 15.09
CA VAL A 138 -0.41 -8.86 15.93
C VAL A 138 -0.46 -9.73 17.19
N ARG A 139 0.49 -10.65 17.31
CA ARG A 139 0.65 -11.58 18.44
C ARG A 139 2.12 -11.83 18.73
N ALA A 140 2.43 -12.32 19.93
CA ALA A 140 3.82 -12.55 20.34
C ALA A 140 4.62 -13.45 19.36
N GLY A 141 3.96 -14.38 18.68
CA GLY A 141 4.60 -15.32 17.75
C GLY A 141 4.88 -14.76 16.35
N ASN A 142 4.45 -13.55 16.00
CA ASN A 142 4.62 -12.98 14.65
C ASN A 142 5.24 -11.56 14.65
N LEU A 143 5.97 -11.21 15.71
CA LEU A 143 6.78 -9.98 15.80
C LEU A 143 8.17 -10.13 15.16
#